data_AF-A0A3M0WDW2-F1
#
_entry.id   AF-A0A3M0WDW2-F1
#
_cell.length_a   1.000
_cell.length_b   1.000
_cell.length_c   1.000
_cell.angle_alpha   90.00
_cell.angle_beta   90.00
_cell.angle_gamma   90.00
#
_symmetry.space_group_name_H-M   'P 1'
#
loop_
_entity.id
_entity.type
_entity.pdbx_description
1 polymer ?
#
loop_
_entity_poly.entity_id
_entity_poly.type
_entity_poly.pdbx_seq_one_letter_code
_entity_poly.pdbx_strand_id
1 'polypeptide(L)'
;VPTEEARLNWLPKIRSAISCGMTICAVAQTLYGRLNPNVYSGGRKLKKTGVIFLEDMLPEAALVKLGWVLGHRKWKDKIREKMLENVCGEISRCSRILE
;
A
#
# COMPACT_ATOMS: atom_id res chain seq x y z
N VAL A 1 12.36 11.18 13.66
CA VAL A 1 11.46 10.59 12.64
C VAL A 1 11.69 11.38 11.36
N PRO A 2 11.68 10.82 10.13
CA PRO A 2 11.77 11.65 8.92
C PRO A 2 10.67 12.72 9.00
N THR A 3 11.05 13.93 9.38
CA THR A 3 10.14 15.01 9.76
C THR A 3 9.59 15.67 8.50
N GLU A 4 8.45 16.34 8.60
CA GLU A 4 7.93 17.12 7.47
C GLU A 4 8.91 18.20 7.00
N GLU A 5 9.74 18.67 7.93
CA GLU A 5 10.82 19.64 7.76
C GLU A 5 12.08 19.06 7.09
N ALA A 6 12.13 17.75 6.85
CA ALA A 6 13.26 17.15 6.16
C ALA A 6 13.40 17.75 4.75
N ARG A 7 14.62 18.18 4.41
CA ARG A 7 14.96 18.73 3.08
C ARG A 7 14.46 17.83 1.93
N LEU A 8 14.46 16.52 2.13
CA LEU A 8 14.00 15.52 1.16
C LEU A 8 12.72 14.81 1.66
N ASN A 9 11.65 15.57 1.84
CA ASN A 9 10.35 15.04 2.24
C ASN A 9 9.62 14.36 1.05
N TRP A 10 9.21 13.11 1.23
CA TRP A 10 8.48 12.33 0.22
C TRP A 10 6.97 12.59 0.21
N LEU A 11 6.37 13.08 1.30
CA LEU A 11 4.92 13.25 1.39
C LEU A 11 4.34 14.16 0.29
N PRO A 12 4.92 15.34 -0.02
CA PRO A 12 4.41 16.19 -1.09
C PRO A 12 4.54 15.53 -2.47
N LYS A 13 5.66 14.84 -2.73
CA LYS A 13 5.93 14.16 -4.00
C LYS A 13 4.95 13.02 -4.25
N ILE A 14 4.73 12.18 -3.23
CA ILE A 14 3.77 11.07 -3.28
C ILE A 14 2.35 11.61 -3.52
N ARG A 15 1.95 12.67 -2.80
CA ARG A 15 0.64 13.30 -2.99
C ARG A 15 0.46 13.83 -4.41
N SER A 16 1.47 14.52 -4.95
CA SER A 16 1.45 15.03 -6.32
C SER A 16 1.33 13.90 -7.35
N ALA A 17 2.12 12.84 -7.22
CA ALA A 17 2.04 11.70 -8.13
C ALA A 17 0.67 11.01 -8.11
N ILE A 18 0.07 10.85 -6.92
CA ILE A 18 -1.29 10.31 -6.79
C ILE A 18 -2.33 11.25 -7.43
N SER A 19 -2.20 12.57 -7.25
CA SER A 19 -3.10 13.53 -7.90
C SER A 19 -3.00 13.53 -9.43
N CYS A 20 -1.86 13.11 -9.99
CA CYS A 20 -1.67 12.89 -11.42
C CYS A 20 -2.21 11.52 -11.91
N GLY A 21 -2.88 10.77 -11.05
CA GLY A 21 -3.48 9.47 -11.39
C GLY A 21 -2.57 8.26 -11.16
N MET A 22 -1.39 8.43 -10.57
CA MET A 22 -0.51 7.30 -10.28
C MET A 22 -1.02 6.50 -9.07
N THR A 23 -1.18 5.20 -9.24
CA THR A 23 -1.49 4.31 -8.11
C THR A 23 -0.21 4.02 -7.34
N ILE A 24 -0.22 4.29 -6.03
CA ILE A 24 0.91 3.99 -5.14
C ILE A 24 0.43 3.07 -4.02
N CYS A 25 1.08 1.92 -3.91
CA CYS A 25 0.85 0.94 -2.87
C CYS A 25 2.04 0.90 -1.89
N ALA A 26 1.78 0.56 -0.63
CA ALA A 26 2.79 0.34 0.40
C ALA A 26 2.72 -1.09 0.93
N VAL A 27 3.90 -1.71 1.00
CA VAL A 27 4.15 -3.07 1.50
C VAL A 27 5.29 -3.00 2.52
N ALA A 28 5.37 -3.99 3.41
CA ALA A 28 6.45 -4.06 4.38
C ALA A 28 7.76 -4.43 3.67
N GLN A 29 8.88 -3.85 4.12
CA GLN A 29 10.20 -4.32 3.72
C GLN A 29 10.56 -5.64 4.43
N THR A 30 10.02 -5.85 5.63
CA THR A 30 10.21 -7.07 6.40
C THR A 30 9.43 -8.22 5.78
N LEU A 31 10.03 -9.42 5.76
CA LEU A 31 9.40 -10.63 5.20
C LEU A 31 8.09 -11.00 5.91
N TYR A 32 8.04 -10.79 7.22
CA TYR A 32 6.89 -11.13 8.04
C TYR A 32 6.30 -9.87 8.68
N GLY A 33 4.99 -9.89 8.84
CA GLY A 33 4.24 -8.85 9.55
C GLY A 33 3.15 -8.21 8.69
N ARG A 34 2.32 -7.41 9.36
CA ARG A 34 1.22 -6.68 8.74
C ARG A 34 1.41 -5.18 8.92
N LEU A 35 1.29 -4.43 7.84
CA LEU A 35 1.31 -2.99 7.91
C LEU A 35 0.05 -2.44 8.60
N ASN A 36 0.27 -1.58 9.61
CA ASN A 36 -0.78 -0.78 10.21
C ASN A 36 -0.40 0.71 10.18
N PRO A 37 -0.93 1.51 9.24
CA PRO A 37 -0.61 2.93 9.15
C PRO A 37 -1.17 3.78 10.29
N ASN A 38 -2.04 3.24 11.15
CA ASN A 38 -2.71 4.04 12.17
C ASN A 38 -1.89 4.21 13.46
N VAL A 39 -0.86 3.38 13.68
CA VAL A 39 -0.07 3.37 14.93
C VAL A 39 0.78 4.64 15.07
N TYR A 40 1.64 4.92 14.08
CA TYR A 40 2.57 6.04 14.13
C TYR A 40 2.12 7.24 13.31
N SER A 41 2.53 8.44 13.72
CA SER A 41 2.18 9.71 13.05
C SER A 41 2.61 9.72 11.57
N GLY A 42 3.79 9.19 11.25
CA GLY A 42 4.29 9.07 9.88
C GLY A 42 3.38 8.20 9.01
N GLY A 43 2.95 7.04 9.52
CA GLY A 43 2.01 6.14 8.82
C GLY A 43 0.67 6.83 8.54
N ARG A 44 0.12 7.56 9.52
CA ARG A 44 -1.14 8.30 9.36
C ARG A 44 -1.02 9.40 8.31
N LYS A 45 0.09 10.12 8.29
CA LYS A 45 0.38 11.16 7.29
C LYS A 45 0.52 10.57 5.89
N LEU A 46 1.21 9.44 5.75
CA LEU A 46 1.33 8.72 4.48
C LEU A 46 -0.02 8.18 4.00
N LYS A 47 -0.86 7.64 4.89
CA LYS A 47 -2.24 7.22 4.56
C LYS A 47 -3.08 8.39 4.03
N LYS A 48 -2.90 9.59 4.58
CA LYS A 48 -3.58 10.82 4.11
C LYS A 48 -3.13 11.31 2.73
N THR A 49 -2.07 10.76 2.12
CA THR A 49 -1.72 11.10 0.73
C THR A 49 -2.51 10.29 -0.29
N GLY A 50 -3.19 9.20 0.12
CA GLY A 50 -3.90 8.29 -0.77
C GLY A 50 -3.17 6.98 -1.06
N VAL A 51 -2.00 6.76 -0.45
CA VAL A 51 -1.26 5.48 -0.56
C VAL A 51 -2.12 4.32 -0.04
N ILE A 52 -2.09 3.20 -0.77
CA ILE A 52 -2.83 1.99 -0.46
C ILE A 52 -1.92 1.03 0.33
N PHE A 53 -2.21 0.79 1.60
CA PHE A 53 -1.46 -0.15 2.42
C PHE A 53 -1.99 -1.58 2.20
N LEU A 54 -1.14 -2.50 1.74
CA LEU A 54 -1.53 -3.85 1.31
C LEU A 54 -1.41 -4.91 2.42
N GLU A 55 -1.68 -4.52 3.66
CA GLU A 55 -1.70 -5.40 4.83
C GLU A 55 -0.41 -6.24 4.99
N ASP A 56 -0.51 -7.56 4.82
CA ASP A 56 0.58 -8.55 4.93
C ASP A 56 0.97 -9.16 3.57
N MET A 57 0.58 -8.53 2.46
CA MET A 57 0.97 -8.95 1.12
C MET A 57 2.47 -8.74 0.90
N LEU A 58 3.13 -9.76 0.35
CA LEU A 58 4.54 -9.69 -0.03
C LEU A 58 4.77 -8.66 -1.16
N PRO A 59 5.92 -7.95 -1.16
CA PRO A 59 6.24 -6.97 -2.20
C PRO A 59 6.17 -7.52 -3.64
N GLU A 60 6.63 -8.76 -3.85
CA GLU A 60 6.65 -9.43 -5.14
C GLU A 60 5.22 -9.74 -5.62
N ALA A 61 4.38 -10.25 -4.72
CA ALA A 61 2.97 -10.51 -5.00
C ALA A 61 2.21 -9.20 -5.29
N ALA A 62 2.49 -8.14 -4.53
CA ALA A 62 1.91 -6.82 -4.76
C ALA A 62 2.26 -6.24 -6.12
N LEU A 63 3.51 -6.40 -6.58
CA LEU A 63 3.94 -5.94 -7.89
C LEU A 63 3.17 -6.66 -9.02
N VAL A 64 3.10 -7.99 -8.96
CA VAL A 64 2.37 -8.80 -9.95
C VAL A 64 0.88 -8.46 -9.93
N LYS A 65 0.28 -8.37 -8.74
CA LYS A 65 -1.13 -8.07 -8.57
C LYS A 65 -1.47 -6.67 -9.08
N LEU A 66 -0.61 -5.67 -8.85
CA LEU A 66 -0.83 -4.32 -9.37
C LEU A 66 -0.83 -4.32 -10.90
N GLY A 67 0.13 -5.00 -11.54
CA GLY A 67 0.14 -5.15 -13.00
C GLY A 67 -1.13 -5.84 -13.52
N TRP A 68 -1.56 -6.91 -12.86
CA TRP A 68 -2.79 -7.63 -13.18
C TRP A 68 -4.04 -6.75 -13.04
N VAL A 69 -4.19 -6.02 -11.93
CA VAL A 69 -5.33 -5.11 -11.68
C VAL A 69 -5.37 -4.00 -12.71
N LEU A 70 -4.23 -3.36 -13.01
CA LEU A 70 -4.15 -2.28 -13.99
C LEU A 70 -4.42 -2.75 -15.43
N GLY A 71 -4.16 -4.02 -15.75
CA GLY A 71 -4.50 -4.62 -17.04
C GLY A 71 -6.01 -4.73 -17.28
N HIS A 72 -6.85 -4.72 -16.23
CA HIS A 72 -8.30 -4.84 -16.35
C HIS A 72 -8.97 -3.47 -16.48
N ARG A 73 -9.33 -3.09 -17.72
CA ARG A 73 -9.99 -1.80 -18.02
C ARG A 73 -11.26 -1.53 -17.19
N LYS A 74 -12.01 -2.57 -16.86
CA LYS A 74 -13.25 -2.48 -16.07
C LYS A 74 -13.01 -2.09 -14.60
N TRP A 75 -11.77 -2.14 -14.12
CA TRP A 75 -11.43 -1.91 -12.72
C TRP A 75 -10.73 -0.58 -12.49
N LYS A 76 -10.69 0.32 -13.48
CA LYS A 76 -10.02 1.63 -13.39
C LYS A 76 -10.44 2.41 -12.12
N ASP A 77 -11.73 2.41 -11.80
CA ASP A 77 -12.25 3.12 -10.61
C ASP A 77 -12.29 2.25 -9.34
N LYS A 78 -11.84 1.00 -9.45
CA LYS A 78 -11.85 -0.02 -8.39
C LYS A 78 -10.45 -0.52 -8.02
N ILE A 79 -9.38 0.13 -8.50
CA ILE A 79 -8.00 -0.33 -8.27
C ILE A 79 -7.73 -0.57 -6.78
N ARG A 80 -8.14 0.37 -5.91
CA ARG A 80 -7.97 0.25 -4.46
C ARG A 80 -8.70 -0.95 -3.88
N GLU A 81 -9.93 -1.18 -4.30
CA GLU A 81 -10.75 -2.33 -3.86
C GLU A 81 -10.09 -3.64 -4.31
N LYS A 82 -9.70 -3.73 -5.58
CA LYS A 82 -9.08 -4.92 -6.17
C LYS A 82 -7.70 -5.24 -5.60
N MET A 83 -6.92 -4.24 -5.24
CA MET A 83 -5.65 -4.45 -4.55
C MET A 83 -5.84 -5.02 -3.13
N LEU A 84 -6.93 -4.68 -2.44
CA LEU A 84 -7.25 -5.13 -1.08
C LEU A 84 -8.11 -6.40 -1.02
N GLU A 85 -8.75 -6.78 -2.12
CA GLU A 85 -9.49 -8.03 -2.25
C GLU A 85 -8.53 -9.22 -2.24
N ASN A 86 -8.69 -10.18 -1.33
CA ASN A 86 -7.91 -11.42 -1.35
C ASN A 86 -8.38 -12.31 -2.51
N VAL A 87 -7.48 -12.68 -3.43
CA VAL A 87 -7.82 -13.45 -4.64
C VAL A 87 -7.30 -14.89 -4.56
N CYS A 88 -6.06 -15.10 -4.11
CA CYS A 88 -5.39 -16.39 -4.09
C CYS A 88 -4.66 -16.68 -2.76
N GLY A 89 -4.94 -15.93 -1.70
CA GLY A 89 -4.32 -16.11 -0.38
C GLY A 89 -3.17 -15.14 -0.09
N GLU A 90 -3.00 -14.11 -0.93
CA GLU A 90 -1.95 -13.11 -0.81
C GLU A 90 -2.21 -12.07 0.31
N ILE A 91 -3.44 -12.00 0.84
CA ILE A 91 -3.78 -11.22 2.03
C ILE A 91 -4.46 -12.16 3.03
N SER A 92 -4.01 -12.14 4.28
CA SER A 92 -4.66 -12.88 5.36
C SER A 92 -5.60 -12.00 6.17
N ARG A 93 -6.57 -12.59 6.88
CA ARG A 93 -7.44 -11.83 7.79
C ARG A 93 -6.76 -11.48 9.11
N CYS A 94 -5.93 -12.37 9.63
CA CYS A 94 -5.07 -12.14 10.79
C CYS A 94 -3.76 -12.92 10.63
N SER A 95 -2.70 -12.43 11.27
CA SER A 95 -1.46 -13.18 11.41
C SER A 95 -1.70 -14.32 12.40
N ARG A 96 -1.49 -15.56 11.94
CA ARG A 96 -1.61 -16.75 12.78
C ARG A 96 -0.25 -17.04 13.41
N ILE A 97 -0.27 -17.37 14.69
CA ILE A 97 0.86 -18.02 15.34
C ILE A 97 0.67 -19.50 15.02
N LEU A 98 1.59 -20.08 14.25
CA LEU A 98 1.64 -21.52 14.06
C LEU A 98 2.19 -22.10 15.37
N GLU A 99 1.43 -23.03 15.97
CA GLU A 99 1.92 -23.90 17.04
C GLU A 99 2.87 -24.97 16.47
#